data_AF-A0A2U1LF91-F1
#
_entry.id   AF-A0A2U1LF91-F1
#
_cell.length_a   1.000
_cell.length_b   1.000
_cell.length_c   1.000
_cell.angle_alpha   90.00
_cell.angle_beta   90.00
_cell.angle_gamma   90.00
#
_symmetry.space_group_name_H-M   'P 1'
#
loop_
_entity.id
_entity.type
_entity.pdbx_description
1 polymer ?
#
loop_
_entity_poly.entity_id
_entity_poly.type
_entity_poly.pdbx_seq_one_letter_code
_entity_poly.pdbx_strand_id
1 'polypeptide(L)' 'MEECGLFPDDITYNVIFQDLLKKNECQEAEIYLEKMINQGFMPNRATFEMLLPLIPNVGQDSRLRTIIQKLTNVEK' A
#
# COMPACT_ATOMS: atom_id res chain seq x y z
N MET A 1 2.92 -13.45 29.55
CA MET A 1 3.43 -13.02 28.23
C MET A 1 2.19 -12.74 27.42
N GLU A 2 1.75 -11.49 27.45
CA GLU A 2 0.70 -11.04 26.52
C GLU A 2 1.25 -11.28 25.12
N GLU A 3 0.56 -12.09 24.33
CA GLU A 3 0.68 -12.06 22.88
C GLU A 3 0.44 -10.61 22.50
N CYS A 4 1.53 -9.87 22.28
CA CYS A 4 1.48 -8.48 21.91
C CYS A 4 0.85 -8.51 20.52
N GLY A 5 -0.48 -8.38 20.50
CA GLY A 5 -1.30 -8.15 19.34
C GLY A 5 -0.92 -6.78 18.79
N LEU A 6 0.29 -6.72 18.25
CA LEU A 6 0.79 -5.67 17.40
C LEU A 6 -0.02 -5.80 16.12
N PHE A 7 -1.28 -5.38 16.21
CA PHE A 7 -1.99 -5.01 15.01
C PHE A 7 -1.11 -3.97 14.35
N PRO A 8 -0.61 -4.23 13.13
CA PRO A 8 0.12 -3.22 12.41
C PRO A 8 -0.74 -1.96 12.35
N ASP A 9 -0.32 -0.92 13.07
CA ASP A 9 -0.90 0.42 12.91
C ASP A 9 -0.63 0.94 11.49
N ASP A 10 -1.33 2.00 11.08
CA ASP A 10 -1.10 2.69 9.80
C ASP A 10 0.39 2.91 9.50
N ILE A 11 1.17 3.20 10.54
CA ILE A 11 2.62 3.40 10.45
C ILE A 11 3.35 2.11 10.03
N THR A 12 3.04 0.98 10.65
CA THR A 12 3.68 -0.31 10.35
C THR A 12 3.40 -0.74 8.92
N TYR A 13 2.15 -0.59 8.47
CA TYR A 13 1.79 -0.86 7.09
C TYR A 13 2.51 0.06 6.11
N ASN A 14 2.57 1.36 6.38
CA ASN A 14 3.28 2.32 5.53
C ASN A 14 4.77 1.96 5.40
N VAL A 15 5.42 1.54 6.49
CA VAL A 15 6.83 1.13 6.46
C VAL A 15 7.05 -0.13 5.61
N ILE A 16 6.22 -1.17 5.81
CA ILE A 16 6.31 -2.41 5.04
C ILE A 16 6.05 -2.14 3.57
N PHE A 17 5.03 -1.34 3.26
CA PHE A 17 4.65 -1.03 1.89
C PHE A 17 5.73 -0.20 1.17
N GLN A 18 6.37 0.75 1.86
CA GLN A 18 7.54 1.46 1.33
C GLN A 18 8.73 0.53 1.07
N ASP A 19 9.00 -0.42 1.95
CA ASP A 19 10.11 -1.37 1.80
C ASP A 19 9.89 -2.33 0.62
N LEU A 20 8.68 -2.89 0.49
CA LEU A 20 8.28 -3.76 -0.63
C LEU A 20 8.40 -3.05 -1.97
N LEU A 21 7.97 -1.79 -2.05
CA LEU A 21 8.08 -0.99 -3.27
C LEU A 21 9.53 -0.62 -3.61
N LYS A 22 10.37 -0.32 -2.61
CA LYS A 22 11.81 -0.13 -2.83
C LYS A 22 12.49 -1.40 -3.36
N LYS A 23 12.02 -2.58 -2.95
CA LYS A 23 12.47 -3.88 -3.45
C LYS A 23 11.87 -4.26 -4.81
N ASN A 24 11.02 -3.39 -5.38
CA ASN A 24 10.29 -3.64 -6.61
C ASN A 24 9.33 -4.85 -6.51
N GLU A 25 8.96 -5.26 -5.29
CA GLU A 25 8.05 -6.37 -4.99
C GLU A 25 6.59 -5.89 -4.99
N CYS A 26 6.15 -5.36 -6.14
CA CYS A 26 4.82 -4.78 -6.28
C CYS A 26 3.69 -5.79 -6.06
N GLN A 27 3.95 -7.06 -6.31
CA GLN A 27 2.98 -8.14 -6.14
C GLN A 27 2.70 -8.42 -4.65
N GLU A 28 3.73 -8.44 -3.83
CA GLU A 28 3.59 -8.54 -2.36
C GLU A 28 2.94 -7.27 -1.79
N ALA A 29 3.34 -6.09 -2.30
CA ALA A 29 2.73 -4.83 -1.91
C ALA A 29 1.21 -4.85 -2.16
N GLU A 30 0.76 -5.34 -3.32
CA GLU A 30 -0.67 -5.48 -3.65
C GLU A 30 -1.44 -6.33 -2.64
N ILE A 31 -0.93 -7.53 -2.34
CA ILE A 31 -1.54 -8.45 -1.37
C ILE A 31 -1.62 -7.77 0.01
N TYR A 32 -0.56 -7.07 0.40
CA TYR A 32 -0.49 -6.37 1.68
C TYR A 32 -1.50 -5.22 1.76
N LEU A 33 -1.67 -4.48 0.66
CA LEU A 33 -2.64 -3.39 0.57
C LEU A 33 -4.08 -3.89 0.66
N GLU A 34 -4.42 -4.96 -0.07
CA GLU A 34 -5.75 -5.58 0.03
C GLU A 34 -6.03 -6.07 1.44
N LYS A 35 -5.03 -6.67 2.11
CA LYS A 35 -5.16 -7.12 3.50
C LYS A 35 -5.44 -5.94 4.44
N MET A 36 -4.70 -4.84 4.30
CA MET A 36 -4.88 -3.64 5.10
C MET A 36 -6.27 -3.03 4.94
N ILE A 37 -6.74 -2.90 3.69
CA ILE A 37 -8.09 -2.39 3.37
C ILE A 37 -9.18 -3.31 3.95
N ASN A 38 -9.04 -4.63 3.81
CA ASN A 38 -9.97 -5.60 4.38
C ASN A 38 -10.02 -5.55 5.92
N GLN A 39 -8.92 -5.14 6.56
CA GLN A 39 -8.86 -4.94 8.00
C GLN A 39 -9.38 -3.57 8.44
N GLY A 40 -9.87 -2.73 7.51
CA GLY A 40 -10.42 -1.40 7.80
C GLY A 40 -9.37 -0.30 7.93
N PHE A 41 -8.11 -0.61 7.60
CA PHE A 41 -7.02 0.36 7.62
C PHE A 41 -6.79 0.91 6.21
N MET A 42 -6.55 2.21 6.12
CA MET A 42 -6.30 2.92 4.86
C MET A 42 -4.93 3.58 4.96
N PRO A 43 -3.99 3.28 4.05
CA PRO A 43 -2.70 3.96 4.08
C PRO A 43 -2.89 5.45 3.82
N ASN A 44 -2.02 6.23 4.45
CA ASN A 44 -2.01 7.67 4.27
C ASN A 44 -1.79 8.05 2.79
N ARG A 45 -2.61 8.99 2.29
CA ARG A 45 -2.54 9.49 0.91
C ARG A 45 -1.14 9.99 0.53
N ALA A 46 -0.47 10.69 1.44
CA ALA A 46 0.88 11.18 1.19
C ALA A 46 1.87 10.04 0.88
N THR A 47 1.70 8.89 1.54
CA THR A 47 2.48 7.69 1.26
C THR A 47 2.21 7.20 -0.16
N PHE A 48 0.95 7.09 -0.57
CA PHE A 48 0.57 6.66 -1.91
C PHE A 48 1.06 7.56 -3.05
N GLU A 49 0.96 8.88 -2.89
CA GLU A 49 1.42 9.83 -3.91
C GLU A 49 2.94 9.74 -4.12
N MET A 50 3.70 9.52 -3.03
CA MET A 50 5.14 9.29 -3.10
C MET A 50 5.50 7.96 -3.77
N LEU A 51 4.62 6.97 -3.66
CA LEU A 51 4.86 5.60 -4.11
C LEU A 51 4.37 5.31 -5.54
N LEU A 52 3.40 6.08 -6.04
CA LEU A 52 2.90 6.01 -7.41
C LEU A 52 4.01 5.99 -8.48
N PRO A 53 5.06 6.83 -8.43
CA PRO A 53 6.15 6.80 -9.40
C PRO A 53 7.10 5.60 -9.24
N LEU A 54 7.11 4.93 -8.08
CA LEU A 54 7.96 3.76 -7.83
C LEU A 54 7.36 2.46 -8.37
N ILE A 55 6.06 2.46 -8.66
CA ILE A 55 5.38 1.29 -9.23
C ILE A 55 5.78 1.20 -10.71
N PRO A 56 6.49 0.13 -11.12
CA PRO A 56 6.93 -0.01 -12.48
C PRO A 56 5.70 -0.18 -13.38
N ASN A 57 5.74 0.49 -14.53
CA ASN A 57 4.65 0.53 -15.50
C ASN A 57 4.61 -0.78 -16.33
N VAL A 58 4.62 -1.92 -15.63
CA VAL A 58 4.68 -3.26 -16.22
C VAL A 58 3.29 -3.65 -16.67
N GLY A 59 2.96 -3.26 -17.91
CA GLY A 59 1.64 -3.47 -18.48
C GLY A 59 0.59 -2.55 -17.87
N GLN A 60 -0.42 -2.21 -18.65
CA GLN A 60 -1.50 -1.26 -18.30
C GLN A 60 -2.41 -1.74 -17.15
N ASP A 61 -2.04 -2.78 -16.40
CA ASP A 61 -2.91 -3.57 -15.53
C ASP A 61 -2.29 -3.90 -14.16
N SER A 62 -1.40 -3.05 -13.65
CA SER A 62 -1.00 -3.18 -12.25
C SER A 62 -2.19 -2.76 -11.36
N ARG A 63 -2.93 -3.74 -10.84
CA ARG A 63 -4.06 -3.58 -9.91
C ARG A 63 -3.69 -2.65 -8.76
N LEU A 64 -2.49 -2.81 -8.21
CA LEU A 64 -1.92 -1.91 -7.22
C LEU A 64 -2.01 -0.43 -7.63
N ARG A 65 -1.56 -0.09 -8.84
CA ARG A 65 -1.64 1.28 -9.37
C ARG A 65 -3.08 1.74 -9.53
N THR A 66 -3.99 0.88 -9.99
CA THR A 66 -5.41 1.23 -10.10
C THR A 66 -6.04 1.54 -8.74
N ILE A 67 -5.74 0.74 -7.72
CA ILE A 67 -6.21 0.97 -6.35
C ILE A 67 -5.67 2.31 -5.84
N ILE A 68 -4.36 2.54 -5.98
CA ILE A 68 -3.73 3.78 -5.54
C ILE A 68 -4.32 5.00 -6.27
N GLN A 69 -4.48 4.93 -7.58
CA GLN A 69 -5.11 6.00 -8.35
C GLN A 69 -6.53 6.26 -7.85
N LYS A 70 -7.36 5.24 -7.67
CA LYS A 70 -8.71 5.40 -7.11
C LYS A 70 -8.69 6.09 -5.74
N LEU A 71 -7.73 5.76 -4.88
CA LEU A 71 -7.60 6.37 -3.54
C LEU A 71 -7.11 7.83 -3.61
N THR A 72 -6.21 8.16 -4.53
CA THR A 72 -5.69 9.53 -4.72
C THR A 72 -6.64 10.45 -5.49
N ASN A 73 -7.54 9.90 -6.33
CA ASN A 73 -8.37 10.66 -7.27
C ASN A 73 -9.77 11.01 -6.73
N VAL A 74 -10.04 10.78 -5.43
CA VAL A 74 -11.32 11.10 -4.76
C VAL A 74 -11.50 12.60 -4.47
N GLU A 75 -10.48 13.44 -4.67
CA GLU A 75 -10.60 14.89 -4.47
C GLU A 75 -10.89 15.68 -5.75
N LYS A 76 -12.12 15.58 -6.29
CA LYS A 76 -12.65 16.65 -7.13
C LYS A 76 -14.07 16.99 -6.76
#